data_AF-A0A7J5W8D7-F1
#
_entry.id   AF-A0A7J5W8D7-F1
#
_cell.length_a   1.000
_cell.length_b   1.000
_cell.length_c   1.000
_cell.angle_alpha   90.00
_cell.angle_beta   90.00
_cell.angle_gamma   90.00
#
_symmetry.space_group_name_H-M   'P 1'
#
loop_
_entity.id
_entity.type
_entity.pdbx_description
1 polymer ?
#
loop_
_entity_poly.entity_id
_entity_poly.type
_entity_poly.pdbx_seq_one_letter_code
_entity_poly.pdbx_strand_id
1 'polypeptide(L)'
;MVVVLILGVLMLIAVASYSMLADRAAEAACISNQRTLNGAIQIYRGTRGSLTSTFTLGDLEGYATTWDVITVCPLDKAPLVFDSATESIICPNHPFD
;
A
#
# COMPACT_ATOMS: atom_id res chain seq x y z
N MET A 1 -32.16 -8.40 30.48
CA MET A 1 -32.56 -8.61 29.07
C MET A 1 -32.38 -7.34 28.24
N VAL A 2 -32.90 -6.18 28.65
CA VAL A 2 -32.73 -4.89 27.92
C VAL A 2 -31.27 -4.48 27.74
N VAL A 3 -30.41 -4.65 28.75
CA VAL A 3 -28.99 -4.29 28.67
C VAL A 3 -28.25 -5.06 27.57
N VAL A 4 -28.54 -6.36 27.42
CA VAL A 4 -27.91 -7.20 26.40
C VAL A 4 -28.31 -6.74 24.99
N LEU A 5 -29.57 -6.34 24.81
CA LEU A 5 -30.05 -5.77 23.55
C LEU A 5 -29.34 -4.46 23.21
N ILE A 6 -29.21 -3.56 24.18
CA ILE A 6 -28.53 -2.26 23.97
C ILE A 6 -27.05 -2.47 23.62
N LEU A 7 -26.35 -3.34 24.35
CA LEU A 7 -24.94 -3.65 24.07
C LEU A 7 -24.76 -4.29 22.69
N GLY A 8 -25.66 -5.18 22.28
CA GLY A 8 -25.62 -5.79 20.94
C GLY A 8 -25.73 -4.77 19.82
N VAL A 9 -26.66 -3.82 19.92
CA VAL A 9 -26.82 -2.75 18.92
C VAL A 9 -25.59 -1.84 18.86
N LEU A 10 -25.05 -1.44 20.02
CA LEU A 10 -23.83 -0.62 20.07
C LEU A 10 -22.63 -1.32 19.43
N MET A 11 -22.48 -2.63 19.66
CA MET A 11 -21.37 -3.39 19.09
C MET A 11 -21.47 -3.52 17.58
N LEU A 12 -22.67 -3.73 17.02
CA LEU A 12 -22.87 -3.77 15.57
C LEU A 12 -22.47 -2.45 14.90
N ILE A 13 -22.86 -1.32 15.48
CA ILE A 13 -22.48 0.01 14.96
C ILE A 13 -20.97 0.21 15.04
N ALA A 14 -20.33 -0.20 16.14
CA ALA A 14 -18.89 -0.10 16.32
C ALA A 14 -18.11 -0.92 15.28
N VAL A 15 -18.53 -2.16 15.02
CA VAL A 15 -17.87 -3.02 14.02
C VAL A 15 -18.01 -2.45 12.61
N ALA A 16 -19.24 -2.07 12.23
CA ALA A 16 -19.50 -1.53 10.90
C ALA A 16 -18.76 -0.21 10.64
N SER A 17 -18.69 0.68 11.63
CA SER A 17 -17.94 1.94 11.50
C SER A 17 -16.42 1.73 11.46
N TYR A 18 -15.89 0.79 12.25
CA TYR A 18 -14.46 0.52 12.28
C TYR A 18 -13.94 -0.06 10.96
N SER A 19 -14.66 -1.00 10.34
CA SER A 19 -14.22 -1.60 9.06
C SER A 19 -14.11 -0.55 7.96
N MET A 20 -15.09 0.36 7.84
CA MET A 20 -15.06 1.44 6.85
C MET A 20 -13.87 2.41 7.04
N LEU A 21 -13.51 2.68 8.30
CA LEU A 21 -12.36 3.54 8.62
C LEU A 21 -11.03 2.84 8.34
N ALA A 22 -10.95 1.56 8.70
CA ALA A 22 -9.77 0.73 8.45
C ALA A 22 -9.48 0.59 6.96
N ASP A 23 -10.51 0.39 6.13
CA ASP A 23 -10.35 0.24 4.68
C ASP A 23 -9.77 1.52 4.04
N ARG A 24 -10.30 2.68 4.41
CA ARG A 24 -9.80 3.99 3.94
C ARG A 24 -8.36 4.26 4.41
N ALA A 25 -8.05 3.89 5.65
CA ALA A 25 -6.69 4.03 6.17
C ALA A 25 -5.71 3.12 5.41
N ALA A 26 -6.14 1.90 5.07
CA ALA A 26 -5.35 0.96 4.30
C ALA A 26 -5.12 1.43 2.86
N GLU A 27 -6.13 2.00 2.20
CA GLU A 27 -6.01 2.64 0.89
C GLU A 27 -5.01 3.81 0.92
N ALA A 28 -5.16 4.73 1.88
CA ALA A 28 -4.24 5.86 2.03
C ALA A 28 -2.79 5.40 2.31
N ALA A 29 -2.62 4.34 3.10
CA ALA A 29 -1.33 3.73 3.36
C ALA A 29 -0.76 3.05 2.09
N CYS A 30 -1.59 2.38 1.28
CA CYS A 30 -1.18 1.81 0.00
C CYS A 30 -0.64 2.90 -0.95
N ILE A 31 -1.35 4.02 -1.05
CA ILE A 31 -0.92 5.18 -1.83
C ILE A 31 0.41 5.72 -1.28
N SER A 32 0.54 5.85 0.04
CA SER A 32 1.81 6.28 0.64
C SER A 32 2.96 5.32 0.30
N ASN A 33 2.75 4.01 0.36
CA ASN A 33 3.77 3.01 0.04
C ASN A 33 4.23 3.10 -1.42
N GLN A 34 3.29 3.23 -2.35
CA GLN A 34 3.58 3.45 -3.77
C GLN A 34 4.42 4.73 -3.98
N ARG A 35 4.10 5.85 -3.30
CA ARG A 35 4.91 7.09 -3.35
C ARG A 35 6.32 6.89 -2.81
N THR A 36 6.46 6.18 -1.68
CA THR A 36 7.76 5.88 -1.09
C THR A 36 8.62 5.06 -2.06
N LEU A 37 8.05 4.00 -2.64
CA LEU A 37 8.76 3.17 -3.60
C LEU A 37 9.08 3.93 -4.90
N ASN A 38 8.16 4.76 -5.41
CA ASN A 38 8.43 5.65 -6.54
C ASN A 38 9.57 6.63 -6.23
N GLY A 39 9.65 7.16 -5.01
CA GLY A 39 10.80 7.92 -4.55
C GLY A 39 12.09 7.11 -4.58
N ALA A 40 12.05 5.85 -4.13
CA ALA A 40 13.19 4.94 -4.20
C ALA A 40 13.63 4.64 -5.64
N ILE A 41 12.72 4.57 -6.62
CA ILE A 41 13.06 4.52 -8.05
C ILE A 41 13.91 5.74 -8.45
N GLN A 42 13.51 6.94 -8.03
CA GLN A 42 14.25 8.16 -8.37
C GLN A 42 15.65 8.17 -7.74
N ILE A 43 15.79 7.68 -6.51
CA ILE A 43 17.11 7.55 -5.86
C ILE A 43 17.97 6.50 -6.58
N TYR A 44 17.38 5.37 -6.98
CA TYR A 44 18.05 4.33 -7.76
C TYR A 44 18.58 4.92 -9.07
N ARG A 45 17.77 5.70 -9.80
CA ARG A 45 18.17 6.41 -11.02
C ARG A 45 19.30 7.40 -10.75
N GLY A 46 19.21 8.18 -9.67
CA GLY A 46 20.30 9.10 -9.29
C GLY A 46 21.64 8.38 -9.01
N THR A 47 21.59 7.13 -8.54
CA THR A 47 22.78 6.36 -8.17
C THR A 47 23.34 5.52 -9.32
N ARG A 48 22.47 4.90 -10.13
CA ARG A 48 22.84 3.95 -11.19
C ARG A 48 22.61 4.47 -12.61
N GLY A 49 22.04 5.66 -12.76
CA GLY A 49 21.70 6.27 -14.03
C GLY A 49 20.27 5.93 -14.47
N SER A 50 20.12 4.92 -15.33
CA SER A 50 18.82 4.55 -15.92
C SER A 50 18.29 3.24 -15.35
N LEU A 51 16.97 3.07 -15.41
CA LEU A 51 16.33 1.78 -15.23
C LEU A 51 16.73 0.87 -16.40
N THR A 52 17.19 -0.34 -16.09
CA THR A 52 17.49 -1.37 -17.09
C THR A 52 16.20 -2.09 -17.49
N SER A 53 16.21 -2.75 -18.65
CA SER A 53 15.06 -3.56 -19.11
C SER A 53 14.76 -4.77 -18.23
N THR A 54 15.65 -5.11 -17.29
CA THR A 54 15.49 -6.17 -16.30
C THR A 54 15.19 -5.63 -14.90
N PHE A 55 14.88 -4.34 -14.77
CA PHE A 55 14.58 -3.72 -13.48
C PHE A 55 13.33 -4.36 -12.86
N THR A 56 13.45 -4.71 -11.58
CA THR A 56 12.37 -5.31 -10.80
C THR A 56 12.18 -4.56 -9.50
N LEU A 57 11.04 -4.78 -8.85
CA LEU A 57 10.80 -4.22 -7.52
C LEU A 57 11.92 -4.59 -6.53
N GLY A 58 12.49 -5.80 -6.60
CA GLY A 58 13.58 -6.23 -5.72
C GLY A 58 14.84 -5.34 -5.77
N ASP A 59 15.08 -4.64 -6.88
CA ASP A 59 16.23 -3.75 -7.02
C ASP A 59 16.16 -2.51 -6.10
N LEU A 60 15.00 -2.22 -5.52
CA LEU A 60 14.78 -1.10 -4.61
C LEU A 60 14.97 -1.45 -3.11
N GLU A 61 15.25 -2.70 -2.76
CA GLU A 61 15.32 -3.15 -1.36
C GLU A 61 16.31 -2.33 -0.51
N GLY A 62 17.41 -1.87 -1.11
CA GLY A 62 18.40 -1.00 -0.45
C GLY A 62 18.06 0.50 -0.44
N TYR A 63 16.98 0.91 -1.09
CA TYR A 63 16.60 2.32 -1.31
C TYR A 63 15.32 2.73 -0.57
N ALA A 64 14.61 1.78 0.04
CA ALA A 64 13.41 2.05 0.82
C ALA A 64 13.48 1.37 2.19
N THR A 65 13.02 2.05 3.23
CA THR A 65 12.93 1.48 4.58
C THR A 65 11.69 0.60 4.70
N THR A 66 11.69 -0.36 5.63
CA THR A 66 10.51 -1.23 5.92
C THR A 66 10.03 -2.07 4.73
N TRP A 67 10.97 -2.65 3.98
CA TRP A 67 10.75 -3.43 2.75
C TRP A 67 9.62 -4.47 2.83
N ASP A 68 9.62 -5.28 3.90
CA ASP A 68 8.64 -6.36 4.09
C ASP A 68 7.18 -5.87 4.19
N VAL A 69 6.98 -4.59 4.50
CA VAL A 69 5.66 -4.00 4.73
C VAL A 69 5.22 -3.13 3.56
N ILE A 70 6.13 -2.40 2.93
CA ILE A 70 5.79 -1.44 1.87
C ILE A 70 5.58 -2.11 0.50
N THR A 71 6.06 -3.33 0.32
CA THR A 71 5.95 -4.11 -0.93
C THR A 71 4.57 -4.74 -1.14
N VAL A 72 3.71 -4.71 -0.12
CA VAL A 72 2.35 -5.25 -0.16
C VAL A 72 1.32 -4.19 0.17
N CYS A 73 0.12 -4.34 -0.39
CA CYS A 73 -0.99 -3.46 -0.08
C CYS A 73 -1.51 -3.77 1.34
N PRO A 74 -1.73 -2.75 2.20
CA PRO A 74 -2.18 -2.98 3.57
C PRO A 74 -3.57 -3.63 3.69
N LEU A 75 -4.46 -3.41 2.71
CA LEU A 75 -5.86 -3.84 2.73
C LEU A 75 -6.01 -5.35 2.48
N ASP A 76 -5.42 -5.82 1.40
CA ASP A 76 -5.63 -7.16 0.81
C ASP A 76 -4.33 -7.96 0.69
N LYS A 77 -3.19 -7.37 1.07
CA LYS A 77 -1.85 -7.96 0.98
C LYS A 77 -1.40 -8.30 -0.44
N ALA A 78 -2.06 -7.75 -1.47
CA ALA A 78 -1.60 -7.92 -2.83
C ALA A 78 -0.21 -7.28 -3.00
N PRO A 79 0.72 -7.94 -3.71
CA PRO A 79 2.03 -7.36 -3.97
C PRO A 79 1.90 -6.15 -4.89
N LEU A 80 2.66 -5.10 -4.58
CA LEU A 80 2.85 -3.97 -5.48
C LEU A 80 3.72 -4.42 -6.66
N VAL A 81 3.49 -3.85 -7.83
CA VAL A 81 4.16 -4.25 -9.08
C VAL A 81 4.79 -3.03 -9.73
N PHE A 82 5.98 -3.20 -10.29
CA PHE A 82 6.59 -2.20 -11.16
C PHE A 82 5.97 -2.28 -12.56
N ASP A 83 5.40 -1.17 -13.01
CA ASP A 83 4.93 -1.01 -14.38
C ASP A 83 6.02 -0.36 -15.24
N SER A 84 6.51 -1.12 -16.22
CA SER A 84 7.52 -0.66 -17.16
C SER A 84 7.03 0.39 -18.16
N ALA A 85 5.71 0.51 -18.37
CA ALA A 85 5.15 1.51 -19.29
C ALA A 85 5.15 2.91 -18.68
N THR A 86 4.87 3.01 -17.39
CA THR A 86 4.83 4.28 -16.63
C THR A 86 6.08 4.52 -15.79
N GLU A 87 7.01 3.55 -15.73
CA GLU A 87 8.18 3.54 -14.86
C GLU A 87 7.84 3.79 -13.38
N SER A 88 6.71 3.24 -12.92
CA SER A 88 6.16 3.51 -11.59
C SER A 88 5.71 2.23 -10.88
N ILE A 89 5.62 2.29 -9.56
CA ILE A 89 5.01 1.26 -8.72
C ILE A 89 3.52 1.49 -8.63
N ILE A 90 2.77 0.46 -9.01
CA ILE A 90 1.32 0.41 -8.97
C ILE A 90 0.82 -0.68 -8.03
N CYS A 91 -0.29 -0.41 -7.35
CA CYS A 91 -1.08 -1.44 -6.69
C CYS A 91 -2.22 -1.88 -7.64
N PRO A 92 -2.40 -3.19 -7.89
CA PRO A 92 -3.49 -3.68 -8.76
C PRO A 92 -4.88 -3.24 -8.32
N ASN A 93 -5.09 -3.06 -7.01
CA ASN A 93 -6.40 -2.77 -6.42
C ASN A 93 -6.58 -1.30 -6.01
N HIS A 94 -5.50 -0.50 -6.06
CA HIS A 94 -5.53 0.94 -5.75
C HIS A 94 -4.63 1.68 -6.74
N PRO A 95 -5.10 1.85 -8.00
CA PRO A 95 -4.36 2.60 -9.00
C PRO A 95 -4.22 4.07 -8.59
N PHE A 96 -3.08 4.67 -8.96
CA PHE A 96 -2.90 6.11 -8.89
C PHE A 96 -3.62 6.74 -10.07
N ASP A 97 -4.80 7.30 -9.83
CA ASP A 97 -5.39 8.30 -10.73
C ASP A 97 -4.63 9.64 -10.63
#